data_AF-A0A5F9CDD8-F1
#
_entry.id   AF-A0A5F9CDD8-F1
#
_cell.length_a   1.000
_cell.length_b   1.000
_cell.length_c   1.000
_cell.angle_alpha   90.00
_cell.angle_beta   90.00
_cell.angle_gamma   90.00
#
_symmetry.space_group_name_H-M   'P 1'
#
loop_
_entity.id
_entity.type
_entity.pdbx_description
1 polymer ?
#
loop_
_entity_poly.entity_id
_entity_poly.type
_entity_poly.pdbx_seq_one_letter_code
_entity_poly.pdbx_strand_id
1 'polypeptide(L)'
;MEAPLQLLPEKTPSPGWSPKLLLLFLLLAVALRGLEAEERPRTREEECHFYAGGQVYPGEASRVSVADHSLHLSKAKISKPAPYWEGTAVINGEFKELKLTDYRGKYLVFFFYPLDFTFVCPTEIIAFGDRIEEFRSINTEVVACSVDSQFTHLAWINTPRRQGGLGPIKIPLLSDLTHQISKDYGVYLEDSGHTLRGLFIIDDKGVLRQITLNDLPVGRSVDETLRLVQAFQYTDKHGEVCSDVWQ
;
A
#
# COMPACT_ATOMS: atom_id res chain seq x y z
N MET A 1 -23.10 45.61 -51.06
CA MET A 1 -23.32 46.79 -50.19
C MET A 1 -22.36 46.64 -49.03
N GLU A 2 -21.17 47.20 -49.23
CA GLU A 2 -20.09 47.31 -48.27
C GLU A 2 -20.21 48.62 -47.47
N ALA A 3 -19.46 48.63 -46.36
CA ALA A 3 -19.00 49.75 -45.54
C ALA A 3 -19.83 50.10 -44.27
N PRO A 4 -19.18 50.60 -43.19
CA PRO A 4 -17.83 50.23 -42.71
C PRO A 4 -17.69 50.15 -41.17
N LEU A 5 -16.56 49.56 -40.76
CA LEU A 5 -15.89 49.70 -39.45
C LEU A 5 -15.80 51.17 -38.99
N GLN A 6 -16.00 51.40 -37.69
CA GLN A 6 -15.46 52.57 -36.99
C GLN A 6 -14.54 52.13 -35.85
N LEU A 7 -13.26 52.47 -36.01
CA LEU A 7 -12.18 52.46 -35.01
C LEU A 7 -12.15 53.82 -34.29
N LEU A 8 -12.02 53.84 -32.96
CA LEU A 8 -11.61 55.00 -32.17
C LEU A 8 -10.75 54.54 -30.96
N PRO A 9 -9.89 55.43 -30.39
CA PRO A 9 -8.46 55.13 -30.24
C PRO A 9 -8.00 54.76 -28.82
N GLU A 10 -6.83 54.11 -28.80
CA GLU A 10 -5.97 53.80 -27.66
C GLU A 10 -5.40 55.09 -27.03
N LYS A 11 -5.47 55.20 -25.69
CA LYS A 11 -4.83 56.29 -24.91
C LYS A 11 -4.08 55.71 -23.72
N THR A 12 -2.76 55.62 -23.84
CA THR A 12 -1.81 55.56 -22.73
C THR A 12 -1.56 56.97 -22.16
N PRO A 13 -1.47 57.16 -20.84
CA PRO A 13 -0.78 58.31 -20.28
C PRO A 13 0.40 57.87 -19.39
N SER A 14 1.61 58.12 -19.88
CA SER A 14 2.78 58.35 -19.03
C SER A 14 2.89 59.84 -18.69
N PRO A 15 3.14 60.22 -17.42
CA PRO A 15 3.80 61.48 -17.12
C PRO A 15 5.13 61.23 -16.41
N GLY A 16 6.21 61.55 -17.10
CA GLY A 16 7.57 61.53 -16.57
C GLY A 16 7.79 62.60 -15.51
N TRP A 17 8.39 62.21 -14.39
CA TRP A 17 8.97 63.15 -13.43
C TRP A 17 10.44 63.41 -13.78
N SER A 18 10.83 64.69 -13.78
CA SER A 18 12.21 65.07 -14.06
C SER A 18 13.16 64.48 -13.00
N PRO A 19 14.39 64.05 -13.39
CA PRO A 19 15.32 63.38 -12.48
C PRO A 19 15.78 64.24 -11.29
N LYS A 20 15.55 65.56 -11.31
CA LYS A 20 15.83 66.46 -10.18
C LYS A 20 14.79 66.35 -9.06
N LEU A 21 13.55 65.98 -9.37
CA LEU A 21 12.48 65.84 -8.36
C LEU A 21 12.61 64.52 -7.58
N LEU A 22 13.10 63.46 -8.24
CA LEU A 22 13.33 62.15 -7.61
C LEU A 22 14.52 62.19 -6.62
N LEU A 23 15.56 62.95 -6.95
CA LEU A 23 16.73 63.10 -6.08
C LEU A 23 16.41 63.88 -4.80
N LEU A 24 15.52 64.87 -4.89
CA LEU A 24 15.07 65.65 -3.72
C LEU A 24 14.20 64.81 -2.76
N PHE A 25 13.38 63.90 -3.30
CA PHE A 25 12.58 62.96 -2.51
C PHE A 25 13.44 61.90 -1.79
N LEU A 26 14.49 61.40 -2.46
CA LEU A 26 15.43 60.44 -1.87
C LEU A 26 16.28 61.08 -0.77
N LEU A 27 16.71 62.34 -0.93
CA LEU A 27 17.47 63.06 0.10
C LEU A 27 16.62 63.34 1.35
N LEU A 28 15.32 63.64 1.20
CA LEU A 28 14.42 63.85 2.35
C LEU A 28 14.13 62.55 3.11
N ALA A 29 14.02 61.41 2.41
CA ALA A 29 13.78 60.11 3.04
C ALA A 29 15.02 59.57 3.79
N VAL A 30 16.23 59.90 3.34
CA VAL A 30 17.48 59.54 4.04
C VAL A 30 17.69 60.42 5.29
N ALA A 31 17.32 61.70 5.24
CA ALA A 31 17.40 62.59 6.41
C ALA A 31 16.44 62.19 7.55
N LEU A 32 15.31 61.54 7.24
CA LEU A 32 14.34 61.05 8.24
C LEU A 32 14.66 59.66 8.82
N ARG A 33 15.68 58.96 8.30
CA ARG A 33 16.16 57.67 8.85
C ARG A 33 17.48 57.79 9.62
N GLY A 34 17.95 59.01 9.87
CA GLY A 34 19.27 59.31 10.46
C GLY A 34 19.29 59.63 11.96
N LEU A 35 18.17 59.54 12.68
CA LEU A 35 18.14 59.72 14.14
C LEU A 35 17.33 58.60 14.78
N GLU A 36 18.02 57.53 15.18
CA GLU A 36 17.79 56.73 16.39
C GLU A 36 18.82 55.61 16.41
N ALA A 37 20.04 55.97 16.82
CA ALA A 37 21.05 55.03 17.29
C ALA A 37 21.12 55.18 18.81
N GLU A 38 20.57 54.22 19.55
CA GLU A 38 20.80 54.09 20.99
C GLU A 38 21.26 52.66 21.31
N GLU A 39 22.44 52.59 21.94
CA GLU A 39 23.13 51.39 22.36
C GLU A 39 22.35 50.63 23.45
N ARG A 40 22.33 49.29 23.40
CA ARG A 40 21.95 48.45 24.55
C ARG A 40 22.98 47.30 24.72
N PRO A 41 23.41 46.98 25.96
CA PRO A 41 24.64 46.24 26.20
C PRO A 41 24.51 44.74 25.93
N ARG A 42 25.64 44.11 25.58
CA ARG A 42 25.82 42.65 25.55
C ARG A 42 25.55 42.05 26.93
N THR A 43 24.54 41.17 27.02
CA THR A 43 24.42 40.20 28.12
C THR A 43 24.31 38.79 27.55
N ARG A 44 25.46 38.10 27.53
CA ARG A 44 25.70 36.71 27.92
C ARG A 44 24.58 35.68 27.67
N GLU A 45 24.27 35.35 26.41
CA GLU A 45 23.47 34.17 26.04
C GLU A 45 24.01 33.42 24.79
N GLU A 46 25.33 33.49 24.54
CA GLU A 46 26.00 32.67 23.50
C GLU A 46 26.79 31.50 24.10
N GLU A 47 26.18 30.73 25.01
CA GLU A 47 26.70 29.41 25.40
C GLU A 47 25.67 28.34 25.01
N CYS A 48 26.06 27.45 24.10
CA CYS A 48 25.25 26.28 23.73
C CYS A 48 25.13 25.34 24.93
N HIS A 49 23.92 25.23 25.51
CA HIS A 49 23.64 24.21 26.50
C HIS A 49 23.16 22.91 25.84
N PHE A 50 23.84 21.81 26.16
CA PHE A 50 23.32 20.47 25.90
C PHE A 50 22.30 20.12 26.98
N TYR A 51 21.03 19.99 26.59
CA TYR A 51 20.01 19.34 27.41
C TYR A 51 19.50 18.11 26.68
N ALA A 52 19.61 16.97 27.37
CA ALA A 52 19.09 15.69 26.92
C ALA A 52 17.55 15.75 26.85
N GLY A 53 17.01 15.63 25.63
CA GLY A 53 15.61 15.34 25.38
C GLY A 53 14.69 16.55 25.17
N GLY A 54 14.23 16.73 23.93
CA GLY A 54 13.00 17.49 23.62
C GLY A 54 13.19 18.75 22.78
N GLN A 55 12.59 18.71 21.59
CA GLN A 55 12.35 19.71 20.53
C GLN A 55 13.14 21.03 20.51
N VAL A 56 13.78 21.25 19.35
CA VAL A 56 14.42 22.49 18.91
C VAL A 56 13.35 23.32 18.16
N TYR A 57 13.33 24.63 18.41
CA TYR A 57 12.52 25.72 17.83
C TYR A 57 11.22 26.12 18.57
N PRO A 58 11.14 27.37 19.11
CA PRO A 58 9.89 28.00 19.50
C PRO A 58 9.30 28.71 18.28
N GLY A 59 8.70 27.92 17.39
CA GLY A 59 7.79 28.41 16.35
C GLY A 59 6.44 27.75 16.61
N GLU A 60 5.35 28.50 16.50
CA GLU A 60 3.97 28.01 16.63
C GLU A 60 3.85 26.57 16.11
N ALA A 61 3.39 25.67 16.96
CA ALA A 61 2.89 24.38 16.51
C ALA A 61 1.73 24.70 15.56
N SER A 62 2.03 24.83 14.27
CA SER A 62 1.05 24.73 13.20
C SER A 62 0.36 23.41 13.47
N ARG A 63 -0.87 23.51 13.99
CA ARG A 63 -1.76 22.38 14.14
C ARG A 63 -2.05 21.92 12.72
N VAL A 64 -1.23 21.00 12.22
CA VAL A 64 -1.61 20.16 11.09
C VAL A 64 -3.01 19.65 11.43
N SER A 65 -3.99 19.93 10.56
CA SER A 65 -5.35 19.46 10.77
C SER A 65 -5.30 17.94 10.98
N VAL A 66 -6.00 17.44 12.01
CA VAL A 66 -6.07 16.00 12.35
C VAL A 66 -6.88 15.20 11.31
N ALA A 67 -7.13 15.77 10.13
CA ALA A 67 -7.61 15.07 8.96
C ALA A 67 -6.38 14.71 8.10
N ASP A 68 -6.24 13.41 7.79
CA ASP A 68 -5.30 12.81 6.83
C ASP A 68 -4.05 12.10 7.37
N HIS A 69 -4.06 11.65 8.62
CA HIS A 69 -3.20 10.53 9.04
C HIS A 69 -4.02 9.24 9.13
N SER A 70 -4.19 8.55 7.99
CA SER A 70 -4.72 7.19 7.98
C SER A 70 -3.63 6.22 8.46
N LEU A 71 -3.82 5.65 9.65
CA LEU A 71 -2.91 4.61 10.17
C LEU A 71 -3.27 3.27 9.51
N HIS A 72 -2.36 2.77 8.69
CA HIS A 72 -2.47 1.40 8.19
C HIS A 72 -1.96 0.42 9.26
N LEU A 73 -2.89 -0.34 9.85
CA LEU A 73 -2.59 -1.31 10.91
C LEU A 73 -2.66 -2.73 10.35
N SER A 74 -1.64 -3.54 10.66
CA SER A 74 -1.59 -4.97 10.31
C SER A 74 -0.87 -5.76 11.40
N LYS A 75 -1.32 -7.00 11.63
CA LYS A 75 -0.60 -7.96 12.48
C LYS A 75 0.48 -8.68 11.67
N ALA A 76 0.39 -8.71 10.34
CA ALA A 76 1.35 -9.36 9.47
C ALA A 76 2.69 -8.64 9.47
N LYS A 77 3.73 -9.33 9.95
CA LYS A 77 5.11 -8.82 10.02
C LYS A 77 6.06 -9.89 9.51
N ILE A 78 6.83 -9.58 8.47
CA ILE A 78 7.87 -10.48 7.95
C ILE A 78 8.84 -10.82 9.11
N SER A 79 9.34 -12.05 9.14
CA SER A 79 10.17 -12.66 10.20
C SER A 79 9.45 -12.96 11.52
N LYS A 80 8.15 -12.69 11.62
CA LYS A 80 7.32 -13.04 12.80
C LYS A 80 6.33 -14.14 12.45
N PRO A 81 5.75 -14.83 13.45
CA PRO A 81 4.66 -15.76 13.21
C PRO A 81 3.54 -15.08 12.42
N ALA A 82 3.04 -15.76 11.38
CA ALA A 82 1.93 -15.24 10.59
C ALA A 82 0.67 -15.10 11.46
N PRO A 83 -0.18 -14.08 11.25
CA PRO A 83 -1.42 -13.92 12.00
C PRO A 83 -2.30 -15.17 11.88
N TYR A 84 -2.77 -15.69 13.01
CA TYR A 84 -3.64 -16.86 13.04
C TYR A 84 -4.97 -16.58 12.33
N TRP A 85 -5.47 -17.59 11.64
CA TRP A 85 -6.82 -17.58 11.06
C TRP A 85 -7.44 -18.97 11.15
N GLU A 86 -8.77 -18.97 11.21
CA GLU A 86 -9.63 -20.13 11.07
C GLU A 86 -10.94 -19.70 10.40
N GLY A 87 -11.54 -20.59 9.63
CA GLY A 87 -12.84 -20.34 9.02
C GLY A 87 -13.27 -21.48 8.11
N THR A 88 -14.49 -21.34 7.59
CA THR A 88 -15.06 -22.31 6.66
C THR A 88 -14.48 -22.09 5.26
N ALA A 89 -13.99 -23.15 4.65
CA ALA A 89 -13.51 -23.20 3.28
C ALA A 89 -14.30 -24.20 2.44
N VAL A 90 -14.35 -23.98 1.13
CA VAL A 90 -14.82 -24.98 0.16
C VAL A 90 -13.62 -25.80 -0.30
N ILE A 91 -13.65 -27.11 -0.02
CA ILE A 91 -12.58 -28.06 -0.39
C ILE A 91 -13.23 -29.26 -1.08
N ASN A 92 -12.87 -29.49 -2.35
CA ASN A 92 -13.45 -30.56 -3.18
C ASN A 92 -14.99 -30.53 -3.23
N GLY A 93 -15.58 -29.33 -3.22
CA GLY A 93 -17.04 -29.13 -3.26
C GLY A 93 -17.75 -29.29 -1.91
N GLU A 94 -17.01 -29.54 -0.82
CA GLU A 94 -17.56 -29.68 0.53
C GLU A 94 -17.15 -28.51 1.43
N PHE A 95 -18.00 -28.14 2.39
CA PHE A 95 -17.65 -27.17 3.42
C PHE A 95 -16.83 -27.83 4.52
N LYS A 96 -15.66 -27.28 4.81
CA LYS A 96 -14.75 -27.77 5.85
C LYS A 96 -14.18 -26.61 6.64
N GLU A 97 -14.03 -26.81 7.94
CA GLU A 97 -13.25 -25.89 8.78
C GLU A 97 -11.77 -26.05 8.43
N LEU A 98 -11.09 -24.92 8.23
CA LEU A 98 -9.68 -24.86 7.88
C LEU A 98 -8.98 -23.84 8.77
N LYS A 99 -7.78 -24.18 9.23
CA LYS A 99 -6.98 -23.34 10.12
C LYS A 99 -5.57 -23.16 9.59
N LEU A 100 -4.92 -22.04 9.92
CA LEU A 100 -3.51 -21.83 9.59
C LEU A 100 -2.61 -22.96 10.12
N THR A 101 -2.94 -23.48 11.31
CA THR A 101 -2.16 -24.54 11.97
C THR A 101 -2.21 -25.89 11.27
N ASP A 102 -3.18 -26.11 10.37
CA ASP A 102 -3.29 -27.36 9.59
C ASP A 102 -2.15 -27.51 8.58
N TYR A 103 -1.46 -26.40 8.27
CA TYR A 103 -0.34 -26.33 7.33
C TYR A 103 1.03 -26.40 7.99
N ARG A 104 1.11 -26.65 9.30
CA ARG A 104 2.40 -26.81 10.00
C ARG A 104 3.24 -27.93 9.38
N GLY A 105 4.53 -27.67 9.19
CA GLY A 105 5.44 -28.60 8.50
C GLY A 105 5.40 -28.50 6.97
N LYS A 106 4.58 -27.62 6.40
CA LYS A 106 4.55 -27.29 4.97
C LYS A 106 4.73 -25.79 4.76
N TYR A 107 5.30 -25.42 3.63
CA TYR A 107 5.17 -24.03 3.17
C TYR A 107 3.72 -23.76 2.76
N LEU A 108 3.26 -22.53 2.94
CA LEU A 108 1.92 -22.11 2.58
C LEU A 108 1.97 -20.79 1.80
N VAL A 109 1.42 -20.81 0.59
CA VAL A 109 1.04 -19.61 -0.14
C VAL A 109 -0.41 -19.28 0.22
N PHE A 110 -0.59 -18.22 1.00
CA PHE A 110 -1.90 -17.73 1.40
C PHE A 110 -2.18 -16.41 0.70
N PHE A 111 -3.22 -16.35 -0.13
CA PHE A 111 -3.49 -15.16 -0.92
C PHE A 111 -4.95 -14.74 -0.88
N PHE A 112 -5.15 -13.43 -0.87
CA PHE A 112 -6.45 -12.79 -0.94
C PHE A 112 -6.75 -12.35 -2.37
N TYR A 113 -8.02 -12.37 -2.73
CA TYR A 113 -8.53 -11.76 -3.94
C TYR A 113 -9.77 -10.90 -3.60
N PRO A 114 -10.05 -9.85 -4.39
CA PRO A 114 -11.12 -8.91 -4.09
C PRO A 114 -12.50 -9.55 -3.87
N LEU A 115 -13.08 -10.16 -4.91
CA LEU A 115 -14.46 -10.64 -4.92
C LEU A 115 -14.68 -11.79 -5.92
N ASP A 116 -15.58 -12.70 -5.58
CA ASP A 116 -16.15 -13.70 -6.48
C ASP A 116 -16.87 -13.06 -7.68
N PHE A 117 -16.98 -13.79 -8.78
CA PHE A 117 -17.69 -13.36 -10.01
C PHE A 117 -17.20 -12.03 -10.61
N THR A 118 -15.91 -11.72 -10.45
CA THR A 118 -15.24 -10.57 -11.08
C THR A 118 -14.24 -11.00 -12.17
N PHE A 119 -13.42 -10.07 -12.70
CA PHE A 119 -12.68 -10.28 -13.95
C PHE A 119 -11.29 -10.91 -13.78
N VAL A 120 -10.44 -10.32 -12.94
CA VAL A 120 -9.04 -10.77 -12.77
C VAL A 120 -8.92 -11.88 -11.72
N CYS A 121 -9.79 -11.89 -10.71
CA CYS A 121 -9.79 -12.90 -9.64
C CYS A 121 -9.84 -14.35 -10.15
N PRO A 122 -10.73 -14.74 -11.10
CA PRO A 122 -10.78 -16.13 -11.56
C PRO A 122 -9.50 -16.56 -12.26
N THR A 123 -8.81 -15.65 -12.96
CA THR A 123 -7.58 -16.00 -13.69
C THR A 123 -6.45 -16.38 -12.74
N GLU A 124 -6.31 -15.68 -11.61
CA GLU A 124 -5.30 -15.98 -10.58
C GLU A 124 -5.58 -17.32 -9.90
N ILE A 125 -6.83 -17.53 -9.44
CA ILE A 125 -7.21 -18.75 -8.72
C ILE A 125 -7.07 -19.97 -9.63
N ILE A 126 -7.49 -19.85 -10.90
CA ILE A 126 -7.31 -20.91 -11.91
C ILE A 126 -5.82 -21.18 -12.15
N ALA A 127 -4.98 -20.15 -12.30
CA ALA A 127 -3.55 -20.33 -12.57
C ALA A 127 -2.84 -21.08 -11.43
N PHE A 128 -3.13 -20.74 -10.17
CA PHE A 128 -2.61 -21.49 -9.02
C PHE A 128 -3.22 -22.90 -8.93
N GLY A 129 -4.53 -23.04 -9.18
CA GLY A 129 -5.23 -24.33 -9.10
C GLY A 129 -4.76 -25.34 -10.15
N ASP A 130 -4.49 -24.89 -11.37
CA ASP A 130 -4.01 -25.75 -12.47
C ASP A 130 -2.54 -26.17 -12.25
N ARG A 131 -1.73 -25.33 -11.59
CA ARG A 131 -0.31 -25.57 -11.28
C ARG A 131 -0.03 -26.02 -9.85
N ILE A 132 -1.05 -26.40 -9.08
CA ILE A 132 -0.92 -26.75 -7.66
C ILE A 132 0.09 -27.89 -7.40
N GLU A 133 0.24 -28.81 -8.37
CA GLU A 133 1.17 -29.94 -8.24
C GLU A 133 2.64 -29.49 -8.22
N GLU A 134 2.99 -28.36 -8.85
CA GLU A 134 4.34 -27.78 -8.78
C GLU A 134 4.66 -27.37 -7.33
N PHE A 135 3.71 -26.74 -6.63
CA PHE A 135 3.85 -26.37 -5.22
C PHE A 135 3.87 -27.61 -4.31
N ARG A 136 2.97 -28.57 -4.53
CA ARG A 136 2.92 -29.81 -3.72
C ARG A 136 4.19 -30.65 -3.84
N SER A 137 4.81 -30.66 -5.02
CA SER A 137 6.07 -31.38 -5.24
C SER A 137 7.23 -30.88 -4.38
N ILE A 138 7.18 -29.61 -3.96
CA ILE A 138 8.15 -28.97 -3.07
C ILE A 138 7.56 -28.73 -1.67
N ASN A 139 6.65 -29.59 -1.21
CA ASN A 139 6.03 -29.52 0.13
C ASN A 139 5.38 -28.16 0.46
N THR A 140 4.68 -27.58 -0.53
CA THR A 140 3.97 -26.31 -0.42
C THR A 140 2.50 -26.46 -0.77
N GLU A 141 1.61 -25.85 0.00
CA GLU A 141 0.18 -25.76 -0.31
C GLU A 141 -0.22 -24.32 -0.65
N VAL A 142 -1.39 -24.18 -1.26
CA VAL A 142 -1.94 -22.87 -1.67
C VAL A 142 -3.38 -22.75 -1.16
N VAL A 143 -3.72 -21.60 -0.58
CA VAL A 143 -5.08 -21.27 -0.11
C VAL A 143 -5.46 -19.88 -0.62
N ALA A 144 -6.65 -19.77 -1.22
CA ALA A 144 -7.23 -18.50 -1.63
C ALA A 144 -8.28 -18.03 -0.62
N CYS A 145 -8.41 -16.73 -0.41
CA CYS A 145 -9.35 -16.13 0.54
C CYS A 145 -10.03 -14.89 -0.04
N SER A 146 -11.32 -14.70 0.20
CA SER A 146 -12.01 -13.41 0.01
C SER A 146 -13.05 -13.20 1.11
N VAL A 147 -13.73 -12.05 1.06
CA VAL A 147 -14.82 -11.70 1.99
C VAL A 147 -16.15 -12.36 1.63
N ASP A 148 -16.21 -13.12 0.53
CA ASP A 148 -17.42 -13.80 0.08
C ASP A 148 -17.75 -15.01 0.96
N SER A 149 -19.03 -15.40 0.98
CA SER A 149 -19.47 -16.59 1.72
C SER A 149 -19.01 -17.89 1.06
N GLN A 150 -18.88 -18.96 1.85
CA GLN A 150 -18.64 -20.31 1.35
C GLN A 150 -19.72 -20.79 0.36
N PHE A 151 -20.95 -20.28 0.45
CA PHE A 151 -22.02 -20.59 -0.49
C PHE A 151 -21.76 -19.95 -1.86
N THR A 152 -21.31 -18.70 -1.87
CA THR A 152 -20.90 -17.98 -3.09
C THR A 152 -19.72 -18.69 -3.76
N HIS A 153 -18.72 -19.08 -2.98
CA HIS A 153 -17.58 -19.86 -3.47
C HIS A 153 -18.02 -21.15 -4.16
N LEU A 154 -18.91 -21.92 -3.53
CA LEU A 154 -19.42 -23.16 -4.11
C LEU A 154 -20.21 -22.91 -5.40
N ALA A 155 -21.03 -21.85 -5.44
CA ALA A 155 -21.73 -21.45 -6.66
C ALA A 155 -20.76 -21.06 -7.78
N TRP A 156 -19.67 -20.39 -7.45
CA TRP A 156 -18.66 -19.96 -8.42
C TRP A 156 -17.80 -21.12 -8.95
N ILE A 157 -17.47 -22.09 -8.09
CA ILE A 157 -16.87 -23.38 -8.48
C ILE A 157 -17.78 -24.14 -9.44
N ASN A 158 -19.09 -24.17 -9.17
CA ASN A 158 -20.07 -24.84 -10.03
C ASN A 158 -20.34 -24.10 -11.34
N THR A 159 -19.88 -22.86 -11.48
CA THR A 159 -20.01 -22.08 -12.71
C THR A 159 -18.90 -22.47 -13.69
N PRO A 160 -19.21 -22.79 -14.96
CA PRO A 160 -18.19 -23.12 -15.96
C PRO A 160 -17.22 -21.97 -16.25
N ARG A 161 -15.94 -22.27 -16.48
CA ARG A 161 -14.89 -21.27 -16.83
C ARG A 161 -15.28 -20.37 -18.01
N ARG A 162 -15.96 -20.92 -19.02
CA ARG A 162 -16.46 -20.17 -20.20
C ARG A 162 -17.50 -19.08 -19.86
N GLN A 163 -18.09 -19.13 -18.68
CA GLN A 163 -19.04 -18.13 -18.16
C GLN A 163 -18.41 -17.26 -17.06
N GLY A 164 -17.08 -17.27 -16.91
CA GLY A 164 -16.38 -16.53 -15.86
C GLY A 164 -16.39 -17.22 -14.49
N GLY A 165 -16.76 -18.50 -14.44
CA GLY A 165 -16.65 -19.33 -13.24
C GLY A 165 -15.25 -19.95 -13.04
N LEU A 166 -15.07 -20.72 -11.97
CA LEU A 166 -13.81 -21.41 -11.70
C LEU A 166 -13.78 -22.82 -12.30
N GLY A 167 -14.92 -23.48 -12.40
CA GLY A 167 -15.00 -24.91 -12.63
C GLY A 167 -14.36 -25.72 -11.48
N PRO A 168 -14.05 -27.01 -11.69
CA PRO A 168 -13.38 -27.83 -10.69
C PRO A 168 -12.03 -27.21 -10.30
N ILE A 169 -11.83 -27.00 -8.99
CA ILE A 169 -10.62 -26.39 -8.43
C ILE A 169 -10.04 -27.26 -7.32
N LYS A 170 -8.70 -27.27 -7.22
CA LYS A 170 -7.94 -28.17 -6.33
C LYS A 170 -7.36 -27.46 -5.09
N ILE A 171 -7.56 -26.15 -4.99
CA ILE A 171 -7.11 -25.33 -3.86
C ILE A 171 -8.33 -24.92 -3.02
N PRO A 172 -8.20 -24.84 -1.68
CA PRO A 172 -9.26 -24.34 -0.82
C PRO A 172 -9.62 -22.88 -1.12
N LEU A 173 -10.92 -22.56 -1.10
CA LEU A 173 -11.43 -21.19 -1.06
C LEU A 173 -11.98 -20.90 0.34
N LEU A 174 -11.26 -20.08 1.10
CA LEU A 174 -11.60 -19.67 2.46
C LEU A 174 -12.49 -18.43 2.46
N SER A 175 -13.57 -18.46 3.25
CA SER A 175 -14.52 -17.37 3.40
C SER A 175 -14.21 -16.52 4.64
N ASP A 176 -13.96 -15.23 4.45
CA ASP A 176 -13.72 -14.22 5.51
C ASP A 176 -14.89 -13.21 5.63
N LEU A 177 -16.11 -13.71 5.83
CA LEU A 177 -17.32 -12.88 5.95
C LEU A 177 -17.25 -11.80 7.05
N THR A 178 -16.43 -12.01 8.09
CA THR A 178 -16.29 -11.04 9.19
C THR A 178 -15.23 -9.98 8.94
N HIS A 179 -14.47 -10.13 7.84
CA HIS A 179 -13.33 -9.30 7.44
C HIS A 179 -12.17 -9.33 8.43
N GLN A 180 -12.24 -10.18 9.48
CA GLN A 180 -11.23 -10.21 10.53
C GLN A 180 -9.90 -10.72 10.02
N ILE A 181 -9.91 -11.72 9.13
CA ILE A 181 -8.70 -12.30 8.56
C ILE A 181 -8.04 -11.26 7.64
N SER A 182 -8.83 -10.60 6.80
CA SER A 182 -8.38 -9.54 5.88
C SER A 182 -7.79 -8.34 6.62
N LYS A 183 -8.40 -7.93 7.75
CA LYS A 183 -7.90 -6.86 8.62
C LYS A 183 -6.62 -7.26 9.35
N ASP A 184 -6.55 -8.48 9.86
CA ASP A 184 -5.36 -8.99 10.55
C ASP A 184 -4.13 -9.06 9.62
N TYR A 185 -4.35 -9.39 8.35
CA TYR A 185 -3.33 -9.40 7.31
C TYR A 185 -3.07 -8.01 6.68
N GLY A 186 -3.90 -7.01 6.98
CA GLY A 186 -3.72 -5.64 6.48
C GLY A 186 -4.04 -5.46 4.99
N VAL A 187 -4.95 -6.26 4.44
CA VAL A 187 -5.30 -6.21 3.01
C VAL A 187 -6.71 -5.68 2.75
N TYR A 188 -7.48 -5.42 3.81
CA TYR A 188 -8.85 -4.93 3.72
C TYR A 188 -8.91 -3.44 3.36
N LEU A 189 -9.73 -3.09 2.38
CA LEU A 189 -10.05 -1.71 2.00
C LEU A 189 -11.34 -1.28 2.69
N GLU A 190 -11.21 -0.44 3.73
CA GLU A 190 -12.37 0.03 4.52
C GLU A 190 -13.42 0.74 3.65
N ASP A 191 -12.99 1.50 2.63
CA ASP A 191 -13.91 2.24 1.74
C ASP A 191 -14.66 1.35 0.75
N SER A 192 -14.09 0.19 0.39
CA SER A 192 -14.64 -0.68 -0.66
C SER A 192 -15.30 -1.96 -0.12
N GLY A 193 -15.06 -2.32 1.14
CA GLY A 193 -15.67 -3.50 1.74
C GLY A 193 -15.07 -4.84 1.32
N HIS A 194 -13.91 -4.84 0.67
CA HIS A 194 -13.23 -6.05 0.18
C HIS A 194 -11.71 -5.90 0.25
N THR A 195 -10.97 -6.91 -0.23
CA THR A 195 -9.49 -6.91 -0.15
C THR A 195 -8.81 -6.34 -1.38
N LEU A 196 -7.56 -5.89 -1.21
CA LEU A 196 -6.55 -5.79 -2.27
C LEU A 196 -6.04 -7.18 -2.66
N ARG A 197 -5.21 -7.25 -3.71
CA ARG A 197 -4.55 -8.50 -4.13
C ARG A 197 -3.31 -8.78 -3.27
N GLY A 198 -3.51 -9.24 -2.04
CA GLY A 198 -2.43 -9.60 -1.12
C GLY A 198 -2.03 -11.07 -1.21
N LEU A 199 -0.74 -11.38 -1.27
CA LEU A 199 -0.18 -12.74 -1.22
C LEU A 199 0.90 -12.82 -0.15
N PHE A 200 0.89 -13.91 0.60
CA PHE A 200 1.75 -14.16 1.74
C PHE A 200 2.41 -15.54 1.59
N ILE A 201 3.74 -15.60 1.72
CA ILE A 201 4.47 -16.87 1.80
C ILE A 201 4.84 -17.12 3.26
N ILE A 202 4.36 -18.24 3.79
CA ILE A 202 4.54 -18.66 5.18
C ILE A 202 5.35 -19.96 5.16
N ASP A 203 6.40 -20.04 5.97
CA ASP A 203 7.25 -21.23 6.03
C ASP A 203 6.64 -22.39 6.85
N ASP A 204 7.33 -23.53 6.88
CA ASP A 204 6.96 -24.74 7.61
C ASP A 204 6.84 -24.53 9.13
N LYS A 205 7.51 -23.49 9.66
CA LYS A 205 7.47 -23.04 11.05
C LYS A 205 6.43 -21.94 11.28
N GLY A 206 5.56 -21.67 10.30
CA GLY A 206 4.49 -20.69 10.39
C GLY A 206 4.98 -19.24 10.52
N VAL A 207 6.21 -18.96 10.09
CA VAL A 207 6.79 -17.62 10.05
C VAL A 207 6.52 -17.00 8.69
N LEU A 208 6.08 -15.74 8.70
CA LEU A 208 5.83 -14.99 7.47
C LEU A 208 7.16 -14.58 6.82
N ARG A 209 7.38 -14.99 5.57
CA ARG A 209 8.64 -14.76 4.83
C ARG A 209 8.53 -13.68 3.77
N GLN A 210 7.36 -13.53 3.15
CA GLN A 210 7.18 -12.64 2.02
C GLN A 210 5.75 -12.09 1.96
N ILE A 211 5.61 -10.85 1.49
CA ILE A 211 4.34 -10.16 1.25
C ILE A 211 4.39 -9.49 -0.13
N THR A 212 3.45 -9.83 -1.01
CA THR A 212 3.20 -9.12 -2.27
C THR A 212 1.81 -8.49 -2.21
N LEU A 213 1.71 -7.17 -2.38
CA LEU A 213 0.43 -6.47 -2.48
C LEU A 213 0.33 -5.80 -3.84
N ASN A 214 -0.70 -6.14 -4.61
CA ASN A 214 -1.02 -5.48 -5.86
C ASN A 214 -2.30 -4.67 -5.72
N ASP A 215 -2.36 -3.55 -6.46
CA ASP A 215 -3.62 -2.84 -6.72
C ASP A 215 -4.58 -3.71 -7.56
N LEU A 216 -5.86 -3.35 -7.55
CA LEU A 216 -6.96 -4.12 -8.13
C LEU A 216 -6.79 -4.51 -9.61
N PRO A 217 -6.28 -3.66 -10.54
CA PRO A 217 -6.28 -3.98 -11.96
C PRO A 217 -5.14 -4.91 -12.40
N VAL A 218 -4.16 -5.21 -11.54
CA VAL A 218 -2.94 -5.95 -11.93
C VAL A 218 -2.85 -7.30 -11.20
N GLY A 219 -2.97 -8.40 -11.95
CA GLY A 219 -2.81 -9.76 -11.42
C GLY A 219 -1.37 -10.10 -11.01
N ARG A 220 -1.24 -11.14 -10.19
CA ARG A 220 0.05 -11.67 -9.70
C ARG A 220 0.62 -12.76 -10.62
N SER A 221 1.92 -13.03 -10.45
CA SER A 221 2.63 -14.08 -11.19
C SER A 221 2.80 -15.35 -10.35
N VAL A 222 2.33 -16.48 -10.90
CA VAL A 222 2.55 -17.81 -10.30
C VAL A 222 4.03 -18.21 -10.37
N ASP A 223 4.72 -17.86 -11.46
CA ASP A 223 6.14 -18.17 -11.65
C ASP A 223 7.02 -17.49 -10.61
N GLU A 224 6.77 -16.21 -10.32
CA GLU A 224 7.54 -15.50 -9.29
C GLU A 224 7.24 -16.05 -7.90
N THR A 225 5.98 -16.43 -7.64
CA THR A 225 5.62 -17.06 -6.37
C THR A 225 6.36 -18.38 -6.19
N LEU A 226 6.41 -19.22 -7.22
CA LEU A 226 7.14 -20.49 -7.18
C LEU A 226 8.64 -20.27 -6.96
N ARG A 227 9.25 -19.34 -7.68
CA ARG A 227 10.66 -18.97 -7.53
C ARG A 227 10.98 -18.54 -6.10
N LEU A 228 10.15 -17.69 -5.50
CA LEU A 228 10.33 -17.23 -4.12
C LEU A 228 10.22 -18.37 -3.10
N VAL A 229 9.25 -19.29 -3.25
CA VAL A 229 9.14 -20.47 -2.38
C VAL A 229 10.40 -21.33 -2.47
N GLN A 230 10.87 -21.61 -3.69
CA GLN A 230 12.09 -22.40 -3.91
C GLN A 230 13.32 -21.70 -3.31
N ALA A 231 13.41 -20.37 -3.44
CA ALA A 231 14.51 -19.58 -2.88
C ALA A 231 14.55 -19.70 -1.35
N PHE A 232 13.43 -19.48 -0.67
CA PHE A 232 13.37 -19.59 0.79
C PHE A 232 13.71 -21.01 1.26
N GLN A 233 13.19 -22.05 0.60
CA GLN A 233 13.54 -23.43 0.91
C GLN A 233 15.02 -23.74 0.71
N TYR A 234 15.65 -23.18 -0.34
CA TYR A 234 17.09 -23.31 -0.56
C TYR A 234 17.88 -22.68 0.59
N THR A 235 17.55 -21.44 0.98
CA THR A 235 18.23 -20.73 2.08
C THR A 235 18.02 -21.42 3.43
N ASP A 236 16.83 -21.95 3.71
CA ASP A 236 16.53 -22.66 4.95
C ASP A 236 17.33 -23.98 5.07
N LYS A 237 17.60 -24.65 3.94
CA LYS A 237 18.33 -25.92 3.90
C LYS A 237 19.85 -25.74 3.90
N HIS A 238 20.38 -24.77 3.18
CA HIS A 238 21.83 -24.63 2.95
C HIS A 238 22.48 -23.51 3.78
N GLY A 239 21.70 -22.57 4.32
CA GLY A 239 22.22 -21.43 5.08
C GLY A 239 22.95 -20.37 4.23
N GLU A 240 22.87 -20.49 2.90
CA GLU A 240 23.36 -19.52 1.93
C GLU A 240 22.27 -18.49 1.60
N VAL A 241 22.66 -17.38 0.96
CA VAL A 241 21.73 -16.35 0.49
C VAL A 241 21.55 -16.43 -1.03
N CYS A 242 20.34 -16.19 -1.50
CA CYS A 242 20.01 -16.13 -2.93
C CYS A 242 20.20 -14.69 -3.45
N SER A 243 20.89 -14.51 -4.58
CA SER A 243 21.01 -13.22 -5.26
C SER A 243 19.78 -12.90 -6.12
N ASP A 244 19.75 -11.72 -6.74
CA ASP A 244 18.68 -11.20 -7.59
C ASP A 244 18.33 -12.08 -8.80
N VAL A 245 19.31 -12.79 -9.37
CA VAL A 245 19.15 -13.68 -10.53
C VAL A 245 18.89 -15.16 -10.17
N TRP A 246 18.60 -15.47 -8.91
CA TRP A 246 18.41 -16.85 -8.45
C TRP A 246 17.14 -17.50 -9.05
N GLN A 247 17.31 -18.71 -9.61
CA GLN A 247 16.29 -19.57 -10.20
C GLN A 247 16.56 -21.03 -9.86
#